data_AF-A0A3Q2VMK6-F1
#
_entry.id   AF-A0A3Q2VMK6-F1
#
_cell.length_a   1.000
_cell.length_b   1.000
_cell.length_c   1.000
_cell.angle_alpha   90.00
_cell.angle_beta   90.00
_cell.angle_gamma   90.00
#
_symmetry.space_group_name_H-M   'P 1'
#
loop_
_entity.id
_entity.type
_entity.pdbx_description
1 polymer ?
#
loop_
_entity_poly.entity_id
_entity_poly.type
_entity_poly.pdbx_seq_one_letter_code
_entity_poly.pdbx_strand_id
1 'polypeptide(L)'
;MEIGCFVVCVCGWILVCSTMPTDIWTWSEVSNVVLATSNYYSNLWKDCISDSTGVSDCKGIPSMLALNWDIHMCRALIIICIILCFFGSILVLVGMKCTKIGGSELANARVTFAGG
;
A
#
# COMPACT_ATOMS: atom_id res chain seq x y z
N MET A 1 27.11 0.22 -2.80
CA MET A 1 25.88 -0.37 -3.36
C MET A 1 24.87 -0.68 -2.27
N GLU A 2 25.27 -1.39 -1.20
CA GLU A 2 24.39 -1.76 -0.05
C GLU A 2 23.54 -0.60 0.49
N ILE A 3 24.15 0.55 0.81
CA ILE A 3 23.43 1.74 1.30
C ILE A 3 22.42 2.28 0.28
N GLY A 4 22.76 2.25 -1.02
CA GLY A 4 21.91 2.79 -2.08
C GLY A 4 20.66 1.96 -2.27
N CYS A 5 20.81 0.63 -2.28
CA CYS A 5 19.68 -0.30 -2.31
C CYS A 5 18.80 -0.14 -1.07
N PHE A 6 19.40 -0.02 0.11
CA PHE A 6 18.65 0.20 1.34
C PHE A 6 17.80 1.48 1.29
N VAL A 7 18.37 2.60 0.83
CA VAL A 7 17.63 3.87 0.68
C VAL A 7 16.49 3.72 -0.34
N VAL A 8 16.73 3.08 -1.48
CA VAL A 8 15.67 2.84 -2.49
C VAL A 8 14.54 1.97 -1.92
N CYS A 9 14.87 0.93 -1.16
CA CYS A 9 13.88 0.08 -0.50
C CYS A 9 13.04 0.86 0.53
N VAL A 10 13.68 1.67 1.37
CA VAL A 10 12.97 2.51 2.36
C VAL A 10 12.09 3.55 1.67
N CYS A 11 12.58 4.21 0.61
CA CYS A 11 11.77 5.14 -0.18
C CYS A 11 10.55 4.44 -0.80
N GLY A 12 10.73 3.24 -1.38
CA GLY A 12 9.64 2.44 -1.93
C GLY A 12 8.60 2.06 -0.86
N TRP A 13 9.06 1.67 0.33
CA TRP A 13 8.18 1.37 1.46
C TRP A 13 7.35 2.57 1.91
N ILE A 14 7.97 3.76 1.98
CA ILE A 14 7.27 5.02 2.31
C ILE A 14 6.21 5.33 1.24
N LEU A 15 6.55 5.18 -0.03
CA LEU A 15 5.60 5.40 -1.13
C LEU A 15 4.40 4.47 -1.02
N VAL A 16 4.59 3.16 -0.80
CA VAL A 16 3.49 2.20 -0.62
C VAL A 16 2.61 2.56 0.58
N CYS A 17 3.20 2.99 1.70
CA CYS A 17 2.44 3.46 2.85
C CYS A 17 1.60 4.71 2.51
N SER A 18 2.15 5.62 1.70
CA SER A 18 1.44 6.83 1.27
C SER A 18 0.29 6.56 0.29
N THR A 19 0.30 5.43 -0.42
CA THR A 19 -0.79 5.03 -1.32
C THR A 19 -2.01 4.47 -0.58
N MET A 20 -1.90 4.06 0.69
CA MET A 20 -3.06 3.59 1.46
C MET A 20 -4.19 4.61 1.64
N PRO A 21 -3.93 5.89 1.94
CA PRO A 21 -4.96 6.91 2.05
C PRO A 21 -5.39 7.55 0.71
N THR A 22 -4.73 7.28 -0.42
CA THR A 22 -5.05 7.98 -1.68
C THR A 22 -6.47 7.66 -2.10
N ASP A 23 -7.26 8.67 -2.45
CA ASP A 23 -8.70 8.53 -2.68
C ASP A 23 -9.09 7.90 -4.02
N ILE A 24 -8.12 7.60 -4.90
CA ILE A 24 -8.37 7.23 -6.30
C ILE A 24 -7.64 5.91 -6.60
N TRP A 25 -8.29 4.78 -6.31
CA TRP A 25 -7.79 3.44 -6.66
C TRP A 25 -8.52 2.83 -7.85
N THR A 26 -9.82 3.10 -7.97
CA THR A 26 -10.61 2.71 -9.13
C THR A 26 -11.56 3.84 -9.50
N TRP A 27 -11.61 4.14 -10.78
CA TRP A 27 -12.53 5.11 -11.35
C TRP A 27 -13.58 4.29 -12.10
N SER A 28 -14.82 4.28 -11.62
CA SER A 28 -15.91 3.62 -12.34
C SER A 28 -16.62 4.66 -13.19
N GLU A 29 -16.46 4.58 -14.51
CA GLU A 29 -17.23 5.39 -15.44
C GLU A 29 -18.71 5.04 -15.37
N VAL A 30 -19.51 6.02 -14.93
CA VAL A 30 -20.88 6.35 -15.36
C VAL A 30 -21.90 5.20 -15.41
N SER A 31 -22.87 5.23 -14.48
CA SER A 31 -24.20 4.66 -14.73
C SER A 31 -25.14 5.77 -15.22
N ASN A 32 -25.53 5.73 -16.50
CA ASN A 32 -26.55 6.60 -17.07
C ASN A 32 -27.93 6.22 -16.50
N VAL A 33 -28.38 6.89 -15.43
CA VAL A 33 -29.78 6.81 -14.98
C VAL A 33 -30.46 8.18 -15.17
N VAL A 34 -30.94 8.36 -16.40
CA VAL A 34 -32.10 9.12 -16.94
C VAL A 34 -32.60 10.45 -16.32
N LEU A 35 -32.16 10.93 -15.13
CA LEU A 35 -32.52 12.27 -14.63
C LEU A 35 -31.41 13.02 -13.85
N ALA A 36 -30.25 12.41 -13.56
CA ALA A 36 -29.11 13.10 -12.95
C ALA A 36 -27.78 12.44 -13.36
N THR A 37 -26.80 13.21 -13.80
CA THR A 37 -25.42 12.72 -14.01
C THR A 37 -24.70 12.66 -12.67
N SER A 38 -24.64 11.48 -12.06
CA SER A 38 -23.90 11.20 -10.82
C SER A 38 -22.62 10.42 -11.15
N ASN A 39 -21.45 10.94 -10.75
CA ASN A 39 -20.16 10.29 -10.93
C ASN A 39 -19.85 9.42 -9.71
N TYR A 40 -19.65 8.13 -9.91
CA TYR A 40 -19.27 7.19 -8.86
C TYR A 40 -17.74 7.03 -8.84
N TYR A 41 -17.11 7.21 -7.69
CA TYR A 41 -15.69 6.94 -7.51
C TYR A 41 -15.47 6.12 -6.22
N SER A 42 -14.61 5.11 -6.30
CA SER A 42 -14.36 4.21 -5.17
C SER A 42 -12.88 4.20 -4.80
N ASN A 43 -12.64 4.32 -3.50
CA ASN A 43 -11.35 4.13 -2.88
C ASN A 43 -11.27 2.74 -2.20
N LEU A 44 -10.08 2.31 -1.79
CA LEU A 44 -9.81 1.10 -1.02
C LEU A 44 -10.61 1.01 0.31
N TRP A 45 -11.15 2.14 0.80
CA TRP A 45 -11.82 2.24 2.11
C TRP A 45 -13.22 2.89 2.06
N LYS A 46 -13.57 3.59 0.98
CA LYS A 46 -14.80 4.40 0.88
C LYS A 46 -15.33 4.37 -0.55
N ASP A 47 -16.65 4.35 -0.68
CA ASP A 47 -17.35 4.62 -1.94
C ASP A 47 -17.90 6.05 -1.88
N CYS A 48 -17.72 6.80 -2.94
CA CYS A 48 -18.18 8.17 -3.03
C CYS A 48 -19.00 8.41 -4.30
N ILE A 49 -19.98 9.30 -4.18
CA ILE A 49 -20.83 9.71 -5.28
C ILE A 49 -20.76 11.24 -5.40
N SER A 50 -20.56 11.75 -6.60
CA SER A 50 -20.55 13.18 -6.90
C SER A 50 -21.71 13.51 -7.83
N ASP A 51 -22.68 14.27 -7.34
CA ASP A 51 -23.81 14.73 -8.13
C ASP A 51 -23.50 16.01 -8.93
N SER A 52 -24.30 16.28 -9.97
CA SER A 52 -24.19 17.47 -10.84
C SER A 52 -24.26 18.84 -10.12
N THR A 53 -24.64 18.86 -8.85
CA THR A 53 -24.62 20.04 -7.97
C THR A 53 -23.25 20.34 -7.36
N GLY A 54 -22.25 19.48 -7.60
CA GLY A 54 -20.89 19.60 -7.06
C GLY A 54 -20.75 19.11 -5.61
N VAL A 55 -21.79 18.47 -5.06
CA VAL A 55 -21.75 17.84 -3.73
C VAL A 55 -21.25 16.41 -3.87
N SER A 56 -20.28 16.04 -3.01
CA SER A 56 -19.73 14.69 -2.93
C SER A 56 -20.13 14.02 -1.61
N ASP A 57 -20.92 12.96 -1.68
CA ASP A 57 -21.31 12.14 -0.54
C ASP A 57 -20.47 10.86 -0.50
N CYS A 58 -19.61 10.75 0.51
CA CYS A 58 -18.73 9.61 0.71
C CYS A 58 -19.22 8.72 1.85
N LYS A 59 -19.41 7.43 1.56
CA LYS A 59 -19.80 6.41 2.54
C LYS A 59 -18.69 5.38 2.70
N GLY A 60 -18.34 5.07 3.94
CA GLY A 60 -17.44 3.94 4.22
C GLY A 60 -18.07 2.64 3.71
N ILE A 61 -17.27 1.79 3.07
CA ILE A 61 -17.74 0.50 2.54
C ILE A 61 -18.28 -0.31 3.73
N PRO A 62 -19.59 -0.58 3.80
CA PRO A 62 -20.23 -1.06 5.03
C PRO A 62 -19.88 -2.51 5.37
N SER A 63 -19.41 -3.30 4.40
CA SER A 63 -19.03 -4.70 4.63
C SER A 63 -18.02 -5.19 3.59
N MET A 64 -17.10 -6.04 4.05
CA MET A 64 -16.12 -6.76 3.21
C MET A 64 -16.77 -7.76 2.23
N LEU A 65 -18.07 -8.01 2.39
CA LEU A 65 -18.82 -9.05 1.69
C LEU A 65 -19.55 -8.53 0.44
N ALA A 66 -19.76 -7.22 0.31
CA ALA A 66 -20.40 -6.59 -0.85
C ALA A 66 -19.39 -5.93 -1.81
N LEU A 67 -18.10 -5.92 -1.44
CA LEU A 67 -17.04 -5.30 -2.21
C LEU A 67 -16.44 -6.29 -3.22
N ASN A 68 -16.10 -5.81 -4.42
CA ASN A 68 -15.50 -6.61 -5.48
C ASN A 68 -14.23 -7.31 -4.96
N TRP A 69 -14.10 -8.62 -5.20
CA TRP A 69 -13.07 -9.48 -4.62
C TRP A 69 -11.65 -8.97 -4.87
N ASP A 70 -11.43 -8.35 -6.03
CA ASP A 70 -10.14 -7.79 -6.43
C ASP A 70 -9.64 -6.70 -5.46
N ILE A 71 -10.53 -5.80 -5.02
CA ILE A 71 -10.19 -4.70 -4.09
C ILE A 71 -9.85 -5.25 -2.70
N HIS A 72 -10.57 -6.29 -2.27
CA HIS A 72 -10.32 -6.95 -0.99
C HIS A 72 -8.95 -7.63 -0.95
N MET A 73 -8.58 -8.31 -2.04
CA MET A 73 -7.27 -8.94 -2.18
C MET A 73 -6.14 -7.93 -2.26
N CYS A 74 -6.31 -6.84 -3.02
CA CYS A 74 -5.34 -5.76 -3.04
C CYS A 74 -5.06 -5.21 -1.64
N ARG A 75 -6.11 -4.98 -0.83
CA ARG A 75 -5.96 -4.49 0.54
C ARG A 75 -5.15 -5.45 1.42
N ALA A 76 -5.43 -6.74 1.34
CA ALA A 76 -4.69 -7.76 2.08
C ALA A 76 -3.21 -7.81 1.65
N LEU A 77 -2.95 -7.79 0.34
CA LEU A 77 -1.59 -7.83 -0.22
C LEU A 77 -0.78 -6.60 0.18
N ILE A 78 -1.36 -5.39 0.14
CA ILE A 78 -0.67 -4.15 0.55
C ILE A 78 -0.26 -4.23 2.02
N ILE A 79 -1.17 -4.68 2.90
CA ILE A 79 -0.87 -4.82 4.33
C ILE A 79 0.26 -5.84 4.55
N ILE A 80 0.19 -6.99 3.88
CA ILE A 80 1.24 -8.03 3.97
C ILE A 80 2.58 -7.48 3.47
N CYS A 81 2.61 -6.77 2.33
CA CYS A 81 3.81 -6.15 1.79
C CYS A 81 4.43 -5.16 2.78
N ILE A 82 3.63 -4.28 3.39
CA ILE A 82 4.13 -3.31 4.38
C ILE A 82 4.80 -4.01 5.56
N ILE A 83 4.18 -5.09 6.07
CA ILE A 83 4.71 -5.87 7.19
C ILE A 83 6.02 -6.56 6.79
N LEU A 84 6.04 -7.25 5.65
CA LEU A 84 7.23 -7.95 5.17
C LEU A 84 8.39 -6.99 4.88
N CYS A 85 8.12 -5.84 4.25
CA CYS A 85 9.14 -4.81 4.00
C CYS A 85 9.70 -4.20 5.30
N PHE A 86 8.87 -4.03 6.32
CA PHE A 86 9.33 -3.54 7.63
C PHE A 86 10.32 -4.51 8.27
N PHE A 87 9.96 -5.79 8.36
CA PHE A 87 10.86 -6.82 8.91
C PHE A 87 12.11 -7.03 8.05
N GLY A 88 11.97 -7.04 6.71
CA GLY A 88 13.09 -7.13 5.78
C GLY A 88 14.08 -5.97 5.96
N SER A 89 13.57 -4.74 6.09
CA SER A 89 14.41 -3.55 6.31
C SER A 89 15.21 -3.64 7.60
N ILE A 90 14.64 -4.19 8.68
CA ILE A 90 15.34 -4.43 9.95
C ILE A 90 16.45 -5.46 9.78
N LEU A 91 16.17 -6.58 9.10
CA LEU A 91 17.17 -7.62 8.84
C LEU A 91 18.33 -7.08 8.00
N VAL A 92 18.04 -6.35 6.93
CA VAL A 92 19.07 -5.70 6.10
C VAL A 92 19.87 -4.68 6.91
N LEU A 93 19.22 -3.87 7.76
CA LEU A 93 19.91 -2.93 8.66
C LEU A 93 20.94 -3.61 9.56
N VAL A 94 20.58 -4.74 10.16
CA VAL A 94 21.46 -5.49 11.07
C VAL A 94 22.60 -6.19 10.32
N GLY A 95 22.34 -6.67 9.10
CA GLY A 95 23.33 -7.40 8.30
C GLY A 95 24.31 -6.52 7.51
N MET A 96 24.05 -5.22 7.37
CA MET A 96 24.95 -4.30 6.68
C MET A 96 26.32 -4.17 7.35
N LYS A 97 27.39 -4.05 6.54
CA LYS A 97 28.78 -3.90 7.04
C LYS A 97 28.98 -2.65 7.90
N CYS A 98 28.16 -1.62 7.70
CA CYS A 98 28.19 -0.37 8.45
C CYS A 98 27.57 -0.48 9.85
N THR A 99 26.77 -1.53 10.11
CA THR A 99 26.06 -1.74 11.38
C THR A 99 26.76 -2.85 12.17
N LYS A 100 27.57 -2.46 13.17
CA LYS A 100 28.26 -3.42 14.06
C LYS A 100 27.38 -3.78 15.26
N ILE A 101 26.47 -4.74 15.08
CA ILE A 101 25.66 -5.33 16.17
C ILE A 101 26.35 -6.56 16.82
N GLY A 102 27.53 -6.94 16.32
CA GLY A 102 28.24 -8.15 16.74
C GLY A 102 27.80 -9.36 15.89
N GLY A 103 28.72 -10.31 15.69
CA GLY A 103 28.53 -11.42 14.74
C GLY A 103 29.70 -11.57 13.77
N SER A 104 29.84 -12.75 13.17
CA SER A 104 30.82 -13.00 12.10
C SER A 104 30.33 -12.40 10.78
N GLU A 105 31.27 -12.07 9.88
CA GLU A 105 30.91 -11.53 8.55
C GLU A 105 29.97 -12.47 7.78
N LEU A 106 30.15 -13.79 7.96
CA LEU A 106 29.27 -14.80 7.38
C LEU A 106 27.85 -14.77 7.97
N ALA A 107 27.71 -14.54 9.28
CA ALA A 107 26.40 -14.43 9.92
C ALA A 107 25.65 -13.18 9.41
N ASN A 108 26.34 -12.04 9.34
CA ASN A 108 25.77 -10.78 8.85
C ASN A 108 25.36 -10.91 7.37
N ALA A 109 26.18 -11.57 6.54
CA ALA A 109 25.83 -11.84 5.14
C ALA A 109 24.56 -12.68 4.99
N ARG A 110 24.37 -13.70 5.85
CA ARG A 110 23.14 -14.52 5.85
C ARG A 110 21.91 -13.73 6.29
N VAL A 111 22.07 -12.85 7.27
CA VAL A 111 20.97 -11.99 7.75
C VAL A 111 20.55 -10.99 6.68
N THR A 112 21.50 -10.35 5.99
CA THR A 112 21.21 -9.47 4.85
C THR A 112 20.47 -10.24 3.75
N PHE A 113 20.95 -11.43 3.37
CA PHE A 113 20.32 -12.26 2.35
C PHE A 113 18.90 -12.71 2.72
N ALA A 114 18.64 -12.98 4.01
CA ALA A 114 17.29 -13.31 4.47
C ALA A 114 16.33 -12.10 4.48
N GLY A 115 16.88 -10.89 4.54
CA GLY A 115 16.11 -9.64 4.52
C GLY A 115 15.70 -9.16 3.13
N GLY A 116 16.33 -9.69 2.07
CA GLY A 116 16.05 -9.35 0.66
C GLY A 116 17.30 -9.27 -0.20
#